data_AF-A0A6I4YQR9-F1
#
_entry.id   AF-A0A6I4YQR9-F1
#
_cell.length_a   1.000
_cell.length_b   1.000
_cell.length_c   1.000
_cell.angle_alpha   90.00
_cell.angle_beta   90.00
_cell.angle_gamma   90.00
#
_symmetry.space_group_name_H-M   'P 1'
#
loop_
_entity.id
_entity.type
_entity.pdbx_description
1 polymer ?
#
loop_
_entity_poly.entity_id
_entity_poly.type
_entity_poly.pdbx_seq_one_letter_code
_entity_poly.pdbx_strand_id
1 'polypeptide(L)'
;MPVVKVLMMQKDEGPRLARWLTHYGQIFGMKNLILFDNGSQDPFTLALLKEAERHGCHVRYDLTSTGDFREKGQHFTNVIASLDHDVHYDFALPVDCDELLCAFTEDGLSLQKEAIYEELERLKPCRGPLTINLSLFNVPQQEGWYAPRRLFPKGFVPARCGARIDNGHHFPTSQEEPNSTLTRFTYLHNHHRPYQEMINRAKAKLALEVNDISDLEELREHESKGLPGGHLVRTILQNRRQYNATYNNEVQLYFRGNGILLRRPREKEVHIWDSQRYLERHPDTASYVPGPLSHYLTYGAPEGRELP
;
A
#
# COMPACT_ATOMS: atom_id res chain seq x y z
N MET A 1 9.72 21.94 -2.18
CA MET A 1 9.35 20.68 -1.51
C MET A 1 7.85 20.69 -1.27
N PRO A 2 7.09 19.75 -1.84
CA PRO A 2 5.65 19.72 -1.72
C PRO A 2 5.25 19.34 -0.30
N VAL A 3 4.17 19.92 0.20
CA VAL A 3 3.61 19.62 1.51
C VAL A 3 2.57 18.51 1.34
N VAL A 4 2.86 17.34 1.87
CA VAL A 4 1.97 16.18 1.81
C VAL A 4 1.28 15.99 3.16
N LYS A 5 -0.05 15.91 3.20
CA LYS A 5 -0.80 15.46 4.36
C LYS A 5 -1.05 13.96 4.24
N VAL A 6 -0.55 13.18 5.19
CA VAL A 6 -0.68 11.72 5.17
C VAL A 6 -1.78 11.31 6.12
N LEU A 7 -2.80 10.60 5.63
CA LEU A 7 -3.96 10.17 6.39
C LEU A 7 -3.92 8.65 6.58
N MET A 8 -4.06 8.19 7.82
CA MET A 8 -4.07 6.75 8.14
C MET A 8 -5.06 6.47 9.27
N MET A 9 -5.83 5.39 9.17
CA MET A 9 -6.67 4.87 10.23
C MET A 9 -6.16 3.50 10.63
N GLN A 10 -5.99 3.26 11.93
CA GLN A 10 -5.41 2.03 12.44
C GLN A 10 -6.09 1.56 13.72
N LYS A 11 -5.90 0.29 14.05
CA LYS A 11 -6.26 -0.30 15.33
C LYS A 11 -5.29 -1.42 15.67
N ASP A 12 -4.67 -1.34 16.85
CA ASP A 12 -3.80 -2.39 17.41
C ASP A 12 -2.69 -2.87 16.45
N GLU A 13 -2.03 -1.94 15.75
CA GLU A 13 -1.00 -2.29 14.75
C GLU A 13 0.41 -2.50 15.33
N GLY A 14 0.64 -2.08 16.56
CA GLY A 14 1.86 -2.35 17.33
C GLY A 14 3.15 -2.01 16.55
N PRO A 15 4.08 -2.97 16.35
CA PRO A 15 5.32 -2.73 15.60
C PRO A 15 5.14 -2.20 14.16
N ARG A 16 3.98 -2.45 13.52
CA ARG A 16 3.71 -1.90 12.18
C ARG A 16 3.53 -0.40 12.22
N LEU A 17 2.87 0.11 13.26
CA LEU A 17 2.73 1.56 13.48
C LEU A 17 4.10 2.22 13.68
N ALA A 18 5.01 1.59 14.43
CA ALA A 18 6.37 2.12 14.60
C ALA A 18 7.12 2.23 13.26
N ARG A 19 7.01 1.21 12.40
CA ARG A 19 7.60 1.22 11.05
C ARG A 19 7.00 2.32 10.18
N TRP A 20 5.67 2.46 10.22
CA TRP A 20 4.93 3.48 9.47
C TRP A 20 5.32 4.89 9.92
N LEU A 21 5.30 5.16 11.22
CA LEU A 21 5.68 6.46 11.81
C LEU A 21 7.12 6.83 11.47
N THR A 22 8.05 5.86 11.52
CA THR A 22 9.45 6.09 11.14
C THR A 22 9.54 6.53 9.68
N HIS A 23 8.91 5.78 8.79
CA HIS A 23 8.99 6.05 7.35
C HIS A 23 8.34 7.38 6.96
N TYR A 24 7.04 7.56 7.25
CA TYR A 24 6.33 8.78 6.85
C TYR A 24 6.76 10.00 7.67
N GLY A 25 7.14 9.82 8.94
CA GLY A 25 7.68 10.88 9.78
C GLY A 25 9.04 11.40 9.29
N GLN A 26 9.93 10.53 8.82
CA GLN A 26 11.23 10.95 8.26
C GLN A 26 11.06 11.69 6.92
N ILE A 27 10.12 11.26 6.08
CA ILE A 27 9.91 11.84 4.75
C ILE A 27 9.13 13.17 4.86
N PHE A 28 7.98 13.15 5.51
CA PHE A 28 7.02 14.27 5.50
C PHE A 28 7.03 15.11 6.78
N GLY A 29 7.62 14.61 7.86
CA GLY A 29 7.59 15.25 9.18
C GLY A 29 6.31 14.94 9.94
N MET A 30 6.42 14.78 11.27
CA MET A 30 5.30 14.39 12.13
C MET A 30 4.08 15.33 12.03
N LYS A 31 4.29 16.66 11.90
CA LYS A 31 3.23 17.68 11.73
C LYS A 31 2.33 17.51 10.49
N ASN A 32 2.72 16.63 9.58
CA ASN A 32 2.01 16.35 8.34
C ASN A 32 1.28 15.01 8.37
N LEU A 33 1.38 14.27 9.47
CA LEU A 33 0.70 13.00 9.67
C LEU A 33 -0.61 13.23 10.43
N ILE A 34 -1.68 12.64 9.92
CA ILE A 34 -3.03 12.67 10.48
C ILE A 34 -3.46 11.22 10.70
N LEU A 35 -3.52 10.81 11.96
CA LEU A 35 -3.80 9.43 12.36
C LEU A 35 -5.15 9.37 13.05
N PHE A 36 -5.92 8.34 12.74
CA PHE A 36 -7.15 8.00 13.44
C PHE A 36 -6.93 6.69 14.18
N ASP A 37 -7.03 6.75 15.50
CA ASP A 37 -7.07 5.55 16.33
C ASP A 37 -8.49 5.01 16.39
N ASN A 38 -8.74 3.86 15.75
CA ASN A 38 -10.05 3.21 15.72
C ASN A 38 -10.30 2.34 16.97
N GLY A 39 -9.98 2.91 18.14
CA GLY A 39 -10.18 2.32 19.45
C GLY A 39 -9.18 1.22 19.79
N SER A 40 -7.87 1.50 19.68
CA SER A 40 -6.83 0.54 20.06
C SER A 40 -6.87 0.23 21.56
N GLN A 41 -6.51 -1.00 21.90
CA GLN A 41 -6.30 -1.50 23.26
C GLN A 41 -4.86 -1.99 23.48
N ASP A 42 -4.09 -2.20 22.41
CA ASP A 42 -2.68 -2.58 22.48
C ASP A 42 -1.85 -1.47 23.15
N PRO A 43 -1.22 -1.72 24.32
CA PRO A 43 -0.48 -0.71 25.06
C PRO A 43 0.68 -0.11 24.26
N PHE A 44 1.32 -0.91 23.38
CA PHE A 44 2.42 -0.43 22.56
C PHE A 44 1.96 0.55 21.47
N THR A 45 0.86 0.22 20.78
CA THR A 45 0.18 1.13 19.84
C THR A 45 -0.19 2.45 20.52
N LEU A 46 -0.84 2.38 21.68
CA LEU A 46 -1.25 3.58 22.43
C LEU A 46 -0.05 4.44 22.87
N ALA A 47 1.06 3.82 23.26
CA ALA A 47 2.28 4.55 23.60
C ALA A 47 2.89 5.26 22.38
N LEU A 48 2.93 4.59 21.22
CA LEU A 48 3.44 5.17 19.97
C LEU A 48 2.60 6.35 19.49
N LEU A 49 1.26 6.27 19.59
CA LEU A 49 0.38 7.37 19.22
C LEU A 49 0.65 8.61 20.08
N LYS A 50 0.73 8.43 21.41
CA LYS A 50 1.05 9.53 22.35
C LYS A 50 2.42 10.14 22.06
N GLU A 51 3.40 9.33 21.71
CA GLU A 51 4.73 9.83 21.35
C GLU A 51 4.69 10.62 20.03
N ALA A 52 3.98 10.11 19.02
CA ALA A 52 3.80 10.82 17.77
C ALA A 52 3.12 12.19 17.97
N GLU A 53 2.09 12.28 18.82
CA GLU A 53 1.43 13.54 19.19
C GLU A 53 2.39 14.55 19.81
N ARG A 54 3.26 14.12 20.73
CA ARG A 54 4.29 15.00 21.32
C ARG A 54 5.24 15.58 20.27
N HIS A 55 5.45 14.85 19.18
CA HIS A 55 6.24 15.31 18.04
C HIS A 55 5.43 16.07 16.97
N GLY A 56 4.16 16.36 17.24
CA GLY A 56 3.30 17.19 16.39
C GLY A 56 2.40 16.42 15.42
N CYS A 57 2.38 15.10 15.46
CA CYS A 57 1.39 14.30 14.74
C CYS A 57 -0.03 14.64 15.20
N HIS A 58 -0.97 14.78 14.27
CA HIS A 58 -2.37 14.97 14.62
C HIS A 58 -3.03 13.61 14.81
N VAL A 59 -3.31 13.22 16.05
CA VAL A 59 -4.00 11.97 16.35
C VAL A 59 -5.44 12.25 16.79
N ARG A 60 -6.37 11.51 16.19
CA ARG A 60 -7.80 11.56 16.47
C ARG A 60 -8.24 10.26 17.16
N TYR A 61 -8.99 10.41 18.25
CA TYR A 61 -9.50 9.33 19.09
C TYR A 61 -11.04 9.25 19.09
N ASP A 62 -11.70 9.99 18.20
CA ASP A 62 -13.14 10.18 18.17
C ASP A 62 -13.90 9.21 17.24
N LEU A 63 -13.18 8.40 16.44
CA LEU A 63 -13.75 7.46 15.47
C LEU A 63 -13.38 6.01 15.82
N THR A 64 -14.04 5.42 16.81
CA THR A 64 -13.61 4.14 17.44
C THR A 64 -14.46 2.92 17.08
N SER A 65 -15.54 3.09 16.31
CA SER A 65 -16.46 2.00 16.00
C SER A 65 -16.07 1.22 14.75
N THR A 66 -16.61 0.01 14.58
CA THR A 66 -16.48 -0.76 13.33
C THR A 66 -17.17 -0.08 12.16
N GLY A 67 -18.23 0.69 12.42
CA GLY A 67 -18.90 1.53 11.43
C GLY A 67 -17.95 2.60 10.89
N ASP A 68 -17.18 3.25 11.76
CA ASP A 68 -16.19 4.24 11.34
C ASP A 68 -15.12 3.65 10.43
N PHE A 69 -14.66 2.43 10.72
CA PHE A 69 -13.71 1.74 9.86
C PHE A 69 -14.32 1.39 8.49
N ARG A 70 -15.58 0.99 8.46
CA ARG A 70 -16.32 0.72 7.21
C ARG A 70 -16.56 1.99 6.38
N GLU A 71 -16.58 3.15 7.01
CA GLU A 71 -16.75 4.46 6.36
C GLU A 71 -15.45 5.28 6.30
N LYS A 72 -14.28 4.64 6.44
CA LYS A 72 -12.98 5.35 6.53
C LYS A 72 -12.70 6.27 5.34
N GLY A 73 -13.12 5.89 4.13
CA GLY A 73 -12.99 6.72 2.94
C GLY A 73 -13.79 8.02 3.03
N GLN A 74 -14.99 7.98 3.60
CA GLN A 74 -15.80 9.17 3.84
C GLN A 74 -15.18 10.06 4.92
N HIS A 75 -14.62 9.47 5.98
CA HIS A 75 -13.90 10.23 7.01
C HIS A 75 -12.67 10.95 6.44
N PHE A 76 -11.90 10.29 5.58
CA PHE A 76 -10.76 10.91 4.89
C PHE A 76 -11.21 12.00 3.93
N THR A 77 -12.29 11.77 3.18
CA THR A 77 -12.91 12.77 2.30
C THR A 77 -13.26 14.04 3.08
N ASN A 78 -13.88 13.90 4.25
CA ASN A 78 -14.27 15.05 5.09
C ASN A 78 -13.05 15.81 5.63
N VAL A 79 -11.98 15.10 6.03
CA VAL A 79 -10.75 15.76 6.46
C VAL A 79 -10.07 16.50 5.31
N ILE A 80 -10.01 15.91 4.11
CA ILE A 80 -9.45 16.57 2.93
C ILE A 80 -10.23 17.84 2.59
N ALA A 81 -11.57 17.80 2.65
CA ALA A 81 -12.40 18.99 2.44
C ALA A 81 -12.15 20.11 3.45
N SER A 82 -11.90 19.78 4.73
CA SER A 82 -11.49 20.78 5.74
C SER A 82 -10.08 21.31 5.45
N LEU A 83 -9.12 20.44 5.12
CA LEU A 83 -7.76 20.86 4.78
C LEU A 83 -7.74 21.83 3.59
N ASP A 84 -8.55 21.58 2.57
CA ASP A 84 -8.68 22.41 1.37
C ASP A 84 -9.04 23.86 1.69
N HIS A 85 -9.85 24.06 2.73
CA HIS A 85 -10.27 25.36 3.24
C HIS A 85 -9.24 25.99 4.19
N ASP A 86 -8.71 25.20 5.13
CA ASP A 86 -8.05 25.74 6.33
C ASP A 86 -6.52 25.86 6.20
N VAL A 87 -5.89 25.07 5.34
CA VAL A 87 -4.42 24.98 5.30
C VAL A 87 -3.86 24.92 3.88
N HIS A 88 -2.61 25.37 3.74
CA HIS A 88 -1.86 25.15 2.52
C HIS A 88 -1.19 23.78 2.55
N TYR A 89 -1.40 22.99 1.51
CA TYR A 89 -0.70 21.74 1.21
C TYR A 89 -0.77 21.46 -0.29
N ASP A 90 0.01 20.51 -0.79
CA ASP A 90 0.05 20.11 -2.20
C ASP A 90 -0.70 18.80 -2.44
N PHE A 91 -0.59 17.81 -1.53
CA PHE A 91 -1.19 16.48 -1.71
C PHE A 91 -1.79 15.90 -0.42
N ALA A 92 -2.91 15.20 -0.53
CA ALA A 92 -3.45 14.35 0.54
C ALA A 92 -3.25 12.87 0.17
N LEU A 93 -2.48 12.16 0.99
CA LEU A 93 -2.05 10.77 0.79
C LEU A 93 -2.72 9.86 1.82
N PRO A 94 -3.85 9.20 1.46
CA PRO A 94 -4.41 8.14 2.28
C PRO A 94 -3.56 6.87 2.15
N VAL A 95 -3.23 6.24 3.28
CA VAL A 95 -2.37 5.05 3.29
C VAL A 95 -2.70 4.12 4.45
N ASP A 96 -2.60 2.81 4.23
CA ASP A 96 -2.81 1.81 5.28
C ASP A 96 -1.53 1.62 6.12
N CYS A 97 -1.66 1.17 7.37
CA CYS A 97 -0.53 1.07 8.31
C CYS A 97 0.55 0.07 7.86
N ASP A 98 0.22 -0.88 6.97
CA ASP A 98 1.15 -1.88 6.45
C ASP A 98 1.76 -1.55 5.09
N GLU A 99 1.54 -0.33 4.57
CA GLU A 99 2.03 0.16 3.28
C GLU A 99 3.15 1.20 3.49
N LEU A 100 4.35 0.95 2.94
CA LEU A 100 5.42 1.97 2.88
C LEU A 100 5.57 2.52 1.47
N LEU A 101 5.51 3.84 1.33
CA LEU A 101 5.64 4.53 0.06
C LEU A 101 7.05 4.37 -0.49
N CYS A 102 7.14 4.00 -1.75
CA CYS A 102 8.40 3.73 -2.43
C CYS A 102 8.31 4.29 -3.85
N ALA A 103 9.42 4.79 -4.39
CA ALA A 103 9.47 5.33 -5.74
C ALA A 103 10.30 4.41 -6.64
N PHE A 104 9.78 4.11 -7.83
CA PHE A 104 10.59 3.61 -8.91
C PHE A 104 11.51 4.72 -9.42
N THR A 105 12.78 4.38 -9.61
CA THR A 105 13.84 5.28 -10.08
C THR A 105 14.46 4.73 -11.37
N GLU A 106 15.35 5.50 -11.98
CA GLU A 106 16.11 5.06 -13.15
C GLU A 106 16.87 3.76 -12.87
N ASP A 107 17.47 3.62 -11.67
CA ASP A 107 18.23 2.44 -11.26
C ASP A 107 17.39 1.32 -10.61
N GLY A 108 16.09 1.53 -10.42
CA GLY A 108 15.21 0.53 -9.82
C GLY A 108 14.18 1.09 -8.85
N LEU A 109 14.47 1.03 -7.54
CA LEU A 109 13.49 1.26 -6.47
C LEU A 109 14.17 1.96 -5.27
N SER A 110 13.50 2.95 -4.68
CA SER A 110 14.04 3.75 -3.59
C SER A 110 13.00 4.09 -2.51
N LEU A 111 13.43 3.98 -1.24
CA LEU A 111 12.71 4.48 -0.06
C LEU A 111 13.21 5.85 0.39
N GLN A 112 14.21 6.40 -0.31
CA GLN A 112 14.84 7.64 0.10
C GLN A 112 13.90 8.82 -0.13
N LYS A 113 13.99 9.78 0.79
CA LYS A 113 13.19 11.00 0.78
C LYS A 113 13.35 11.73 -0.55
N GLU A 114 14.57 11.83 -1.06
CA GLU A 114 14.91 12.57 -2.27
C GLU A 114 14.16 12.04 -3.49
N ALA A 115 14.15 10.72 -3.69
CA ALA A 115 13.43 10.08 -4.79
C ALA A 115 11.89 10.28 -4.68
N ILE A 116 11.36 10.25 -3.46
CA ILE A 116 9.93 10.49 -3.23
C ILE A 116 9.55 11.94 -3.53
N TYR A 117 10.38 12.89 -3.11
CA TYR A 117 10.13 14.31 -3.37
C TYR A 117 10.34 14.70 -4.84
N GLU A 118 11.25 14.05 -5.55
CA GLU A 118 11.41 14.25 -7.00
C GLU A 118 10.11 13.93 -7.74
N GLU A 119 9.49 12.79 -7.44
CA GLU A 119 8.20 12.42 -8.03
C GLU A 119 7.07 13.36 -7.60
N LEU A 120 7.02 13.77 -6.33
CA LEU A 120 6.00 14.73 -5.87
C LEU A 120 6.15 16.09 -6.57
N GLU A 121 7.36 16.59 -6.80
CA GLU A 121 7.60 17.83 -7.54
C GLU A 121 7.13 17.70 -9.01
N ARG A 122 7.38 16.55 -9.65
CA ARG A 122 6.86 16.25 -11.00
C ARG A 122 5.33 16.28 -11.06
N LEU A 123 4.67 15.83 -10.00
CA LEU A 123 3.22 15.73 -9.90
C LEU A 123 2.52 17.04 -9.49
N LYS A 124 3.23 18.06 -9.02
CA LYS A 124 2.62 19.32 -8.55
C LYS A 124 1.66 20.00 -9.54
N PRO A 125 1.91 19.98 -10.87
CA PRO A 125 0.99 20.59 -11.82
C PRO A 125 -0.32 19.82 -11.99
N CYS A 126 -0.38 18.56 -11.56
CA CYS A 126 -1.56 17.71 -11.72
C CYS A 126 -2.72 18.19 -10.82
N ARG A 127 -3.93 18.19 -11.38
CA ARG A 127 -5.17 18.57 -10.69
C ARG A 127 -6.12 17.41 -10.42
N GLY A 128 -5.95 16.30 -11.15
CA GLY A 128 -6.75 15.09 -10.98
C GLY A 128 -6.11 14.06 -10.04
N PRO A 129 -6.77 12.90 -9.83
CA PRO A 129 -6.26 11.83 -8.98
C PRO A 129 -4.90 11.30 -9.44
N LEU A 130 -4.13 10.75 -8.51
CA LEU A 130 -2.78 10.25 -8.74
C LEU A 130 -2.74 8.75 -8.44
N THR A 131 -2.46 7.95 -9.45
CA THR A 131 -2.54 6.48 -9.38
C THR A 131 -1.19 5.84 -9.07
N ILE A 132 -1.21 4.95 -8.09
CA ILE A 132 -0.14 4.01 -7.74
C ILE A 132 -0.59 2.65 -8.29
N ASN A 133 -0.19 2.32 -9.53
CA ASN A 133 -0.81 1.21 -10.26
C ASN A 133 -0.36 -0.18 -9.78
N LEU A 134 0.82 -0.27 -9.19
CA LEU A 134 1.43 -1.52 -8.76
C LEU A 134 1.76 -1.47 -7.27
N SER A 135 1.35 -2.49 -6.53
CA SER A 135 1.74 -2.72 -5.15
C SER A 135 2.62 -3.97 -5.04
N LEU A 136 3.68 -3.90 -4.23
CA LEU A 136 4.63 -4.99 -4.00
C LEU A 136 4.33 -5.67 -2.67
N PHE A 137 3.74 -6.86 -2.71
CA PHE A 137 3.33 -7.61 -1.52
C PHE A 137 4.48 -8.46 -1.00
N ASN A 138 4.73 -8.45 0.31
CA ASN A 138 5.77 -9.28 0.91
C ASN A 138 5.51 -10.78 0.67
N VAL A 139 6.54 -11.53 0.32
CA VAL A 139 6.43 -12.98 0.11
C VAL A 139 6.38 -13.69 1.47
N PRO A 140 5.40 -14.59 1.72
CA PRO A 140 5.28 -15.29 2.99
C PRO A 140 6.59 -15.97 3.41
N GLN A 141 7.02 -15.70 4.65
CA GLN A 141 8.23 -16.26 5.28
C GLN A 141 9.55 -15.94 4.54
N GLN A 142 9.55 -14.95 3.65
CA GLN A 142 10.74 -14.54 2.91
C GLN A 142 10.97 -13.04 3.08
N GLU A 143 11.62 -12.67 4.17
CA GLU A 143 11.80 -11.27 4.55
C GLU A 143 12.66 -10.50 3.53
N GLY A 144 12.15 -9.36 3.06
CA GLY A 144 12.78 -8.54 2.02
C GLY A 144 12.43 -8.97 0.61
N TRP A 145 11.73 -10.10 0.43
CA TRP A 145 11.17 -10.50 -0.86
C TRP A 145 9.74 -9.98 -1.01
N TYR A 146 9.45 -9.49 -2.21
CA TYR A 146 8.14 -8.97 -2.61
C TYR A 146 7.72 -9.56 -3.95
N ALA A 147 6.42 -9.54 -4.23
CA ALA A 147 5.85 -9.94 -5.51
C ALA A 147 4.85 -8.88 -5.99
N PRO A 148 4.79 -8.59 -7.30
CA PRO A 148 3.86 -7.62 -7.86
C PRO A 148 2.41 -8.07 -7.72
N ARG A 149 1.56 -7.17 -7.23
CA ARG A 149 0.11 -7.32 -7.27
C ARG A 149 -0.47 -6.30 -8.25
N ARG A 150 -0.64 -6.73 -9.50
CA ARG A 150 -1.06 -5.88 -10.64
C ARG A 150 -2.53 -5.44 -10.59
N LEU A 151 -3.38 -6.14 -9.82
CA LEU A 151 -4.80 -5.83 -9.64
C LEU A 151 -5.07 -5.33 -8.21
N PHE A 152 -4.24 -4.39 -7.76
CA PHE A 152 -4.39 -3.74 -6.47
C PHE A 152 -3.80 -2.32 -6.55
N PRO A 153 -4.40 -1.44 -7.38
CA PRO A 153 -3.97 -0.06 -7.45
C PRO A 153 -4.30 0.65 -6.15
N LYS A 154 -3.56 1.71 -5.85
CA LYS A 154 -3.90 2.69 -4.83
C LYS A 154 -3.88 4.07 -5.47
N GLY A 155 -4.30 5.08 -4.74
CA GLY A 155 -4.16 6.44 -5.22
C GLY A 155 -4.20 7.47 -4.11
N PHE A 156 -3.91 8.69 -4.52
CA PHE A 156 -3.99 9.89 -3.69
C PHE A 156 -4.39 11.08 -4.55
N VAL A 157 -4.52 12.26 -3.93
CA VAL A 157 -5.10 13.43 -4.59
C VAL A 157 -4.29 14.70 -4.34
N PRO A 158 -4.26 15.63 -5.31
CA PRO A 158 -3.77 16.99 -5.08
C PRO A 158 -4.74 17.77 -4.18
N ALA A 159 -4.23 18.84 -3.57
CA ALA A 159 -5.05 19.76 -2.80
C ALA A 159 -6.08 20.47 -3.69
N ARG A 160 -7.22 20.81 -3.09
CA ARG A 160 -8.31 21.63 -3.62
C ARG A 160 -8.89 21.07 -4.91
N CYS A 161 -9.07 19.76 -4.96
CA CYS A 161 -9.59 19.05 -6.13
C CYS A 161 -11.01 18.49 -5.92
N GLY A 162 -11.69 18.85 -4.82
CA GLY A 162 -13.00 18.31 -4.47
C GLY A 162 -12.99 16.79 -4.31
N ALA A 163 -11.96 16.27 -3.64
CA ALA A 163 -11.65 14.85 -3.60
C ALA A 163 -12.77 13.98 -3.03
N ARG A 164 -12.86 12.72 -3.49
CA ARG A 164 -13.55 11.64 -2.76
C ARG A 164 -12.63 10.44 -2.66
N ILE A 165 -12.57 9.85 -1.48
CA ILE A 165 -11.71 8.70 -1.17
C ILE A 165 -12.58 7.48 -0.94
N ASP A 166 -12.35 6.39 -1.67
CA ASP A 166 -13.00 5.11 -1.41
C ASP A 166 -12.36 4.41 -0.20
N ASN A 167 -13.07 3.48 0.42
CA ASN A 167 -12.59 2.79 1.63
C ASN A 167 -11.28 2.01 1.43
N GLY A 168 -10.97 1.53 0.23
CA GLY A 168 -9.70 0.86 -0.05
C GLY A 168 -8.57 1.81 -0.43
N HIS A 169 -8.89 3.08 -0.64
CA HIS A 169 -8.03 4.09 -1.25
C HIS A 169 -7.53 3.67 -2.65
N HIS A 170 -8.32 2.83 -3.34
CA HIS A 170 -7.95 2.25 -4.62
C HIS A 170 -8.10 3.25 -5.78
N PHE A 171 -9.18 4.01 -5.75
CA PHE A 171 -9.63 4.86 -6.85
C PHE A 171 -10.21 6.17 -6.31
N PRO A 172 -9.38 7.02 -5.69
CA PRO A 172 -9.84 8.35 -5.32
C PRO A 172 -10.24 9.14 -6.56
N THR A 173 -11.20 10.04 -6.42
CA THR A 173 -11.72 10.86 -7.52
C THR A 173 -11.57 12.35 -7.22
N SER A 174 -11.68 13.17 -8.26
CA SER A 174 -11.64 14.63 -8.20
C SER A 174 -12.86 15.21 -8.93
N GLN A 175 -13.36 16.34 -8.44
CA GLN A 175 -14.39 17.14 -9.10
C GLN A 175 -13.81 18.13 -10.12
N GLU A 176 -12.53 18.47 -10.01
CA GLU A 176 -11.83 19.40 -10.91
C GLU A 176 -11.37 18.71 -12.21
N GLU A 177 -10.72 17.56 -12.09
CA GLU A 177 -10.20 16.79 -13.24
C GLU A 177 -10.46 15.29 -13.02
N PRO A 178 -11.34 14.65 -13.82
CA PRO A 178 -11.69 13.25 -13.62
C PRO A 178 -10.56 12.28 -14.01
N ASN A 179 -9.62 12.68 -14.88
CA ASN A 179 -8.58 11.77 -15.35
C ASN A 179 -7.46 11.62 -14.33
N SER A 180 -7.06 10.36 -14.08
CA SER A 180 -5.94 10.08 -13.19
C SER A 180 -4.60 10.19 -13.90
N THR A 181 -3.58 10.71 -13.20
CA THR A 181 -2.20 10.67 -13.65
C THR A 181 -1.46 9.49 -13.00
N LEU A 182 -0.74 8.72 -13.80
CA LEU A 182 0.10 7.64 -13.30
C LEU A 182 1.35 8.20 -12.59
N THR A 183 1.63 7.68 -11.41
CA THR A 183 2.82 8.03 -10.62
C THR A 183 3.93 7.00 -10.79
N ARG A 184 5.14 7.39 -10.38
CA ARG A 184 6.28 6.49 -10.20
C ARG A 184 6.26 5.77 -8.86
N PHE A 185 5.21 5.93 -8.05
CA PHE A 185 5.14 5.30 -6.74
C PHE A 185 4.72 3.84 -6.81
N THR A 186 5.07 3.12 -5.75
CA THR A 186 4.57 1.80 -5.37
C THR A 186 4.53 1.70 -3.86
N TYR A 187 3.86 0.68 -3.34
CA TYR A 187 3.91 0.34 -1.92
C TYR A 187 4.69 -0.94 -1.69
N LEU A 188 5.59 -0.93 -0.72
CA LEU A 188 6.04 -2.14 -0.05
C LEU A 188 4.97 -2.55 0.97
N HIS A 189 4.06 -3.42 0.54
CA HIS A 189 2.90 -3.84 1.30
C HIS A 189 3.24 -5.06 2.17
N ASN A 190 3.30 -4.86 3.48
CA ASN A 190 3.54 -5.94 4.45
C ASN A 190 2.24 -6.66 4.83
N HIS A 191 1.53 -7.14 3.80
CA HIS A 191 0.23 -7.79 3.91
C HIS A 191 0.33 -9.13 4.65
N HIS A 192 1.26 -9.98 4.25
CA HIS A 192 1.39 -11.36 4.74
C HIS A 192 2.05 -11.41 6.12
N ARG A 193 1.54 -12.29 6.97
CA ARG A 193 1.99 -12.54 8.35
C ARG A 193 2.46 -14.00 8.52
N PRO A 194 3.08 -14.39 9.64
CA PRO A 194 3.24 -15.81 9.97
C PRO A 194 1.92 -16.56 9.80
N TYR A 195 1.96 -17.76 9.22
CA TYR A 195 0.77 -18.49 8.78
C TYR A 195 -0.35 -18.54 9.84
N GLN A 196 -0.03 -18.92 11.08
CA GLN A 196 -1.05 -19.05 12.12
C GLN A 196 -1.70 -17.71 12.48
N GLU A 197 -0.92 -16.63 12.50
CA GLU A 197 -1.42 -15.28 12.76
C GLU A 197 -2.34 -14.83 11.62
N MET A 198 -1.97 -15.10 10.37
CA MET A 198 -2.80 -14.79 9.20
C MET A 198 -4.15 -15.50 9.26
N ILE A 199 -4.17 -16.81 9.57
CA ILE A 199 -5.41 -17.58 9.71
C ILE A 199 -6.27 -17.03 10.86
N ASN A 200 -5.68 -16.77 12.03
CA ASN A 200 -6.41 -16.29 13.19
C ASN A 200 -7.06 -14.93 12.92
N ARG A 201 -6.34 -14.00 12.28
CA ARG A 201 -6.89 -12.68 11.91
C ARG A 201 -8.00 -12.80 10.85
N ALA A 202 -7.80 -13.65 9.84
CA ALA A 202 -8.82 -13.89 8.82
C ALA A 202 -10.11 -14.45 9.45
N LYS A 203 -9.99 -15.42 10.37
CA LYS A 203 -11.11 -15.97 11.14
C LYS A 203 -11.79 -14.92 12.01
N ALA A 204 -11.04 -14.16 12.80
CA ALA A 204 -11.59 -13.13 13.67
C ALA A 204 -12.37 -12.06 12.90
N LYS A 205 -11.87 -11.66 11.72
CA LYS A 205 -12.55 -10.69 10.86
C LYS A 205 -13.81 -11.28 10.21
N LEU A 206 -13.73 -12.51 9.70
CA LEU A 206 -14.86 -13.14 9.03
C LEU A 206 -15.97 -13.58 10.00
N ALA A 207 -15.62 -13.93 11.24
CA ALA A 207 -16.58 -14.25 12.30
C ALA A 207 -17.56 -13.10 12.64
N LEU A 208 -17.30 -11.88 12.16
CA LEU A 208 -18.23 -10.75 12.26
C LEU A 208 -19.31 -10.77 11.17
N GLU A 209 -19.13 -11.60 10.14
CA GLU A 209 -19.96 -11.62 8.92
C GLU A 209 -20.64 -12.99 8.68
N VAL A 210 -20.30 -14.02 9.46
CA VAL A 210 -20.86 -15.39 9.37
C VAL A 210 -21.33 -15.88 10.75
N ASN A 211 -22.24 -16.86 10.77
CA ASN A 211 -22.78 -17.41 12.02
C ASN A 211 -21.80 -18.38 12.68
N ASP A 212 -21.21 -19.30 11.91
CA ASP A 212 -20.23 -20.27 12.39
C ASP A 212 -18.98 -20.28 11.50
N ILE A 213 -17.88 -19.76 12.06
CA ILE A 213 -16.57 -19.72 11.38
C ILE A 213 -15.95 -21.10 11.12
N SER A 214 -16.55 -22.17 11.66
CA SER A 214 -16.14 -23.56 11.44
C SER A 214 -16.96 -24.29 10.38
N ASP A 215 -18.09 -23.74 9.94
CA ASP A 215 -18.95 -24.34 8.92
C ASP A 215 -18.39 -24.09 7.51
N LEU A 216 -17.83 -25.13 6.90
CA LEU A 216 -17.22 -25.04 5.57
C LEU A 216 -18.22 -24.77 4.44
N GLU A 217 -19.49 -25.17 4.58
CA GLU A 217 -20.53 -24.87 3.59
C GLU A 217 -20.92 -23.40 3.66
N GLU A 218 -21.18 -22.88 4.87
CA GLU A 218 -21.46 -21.46 5.08
C GLU A 218 -20.32 -20.58 4.53
N LEU A 219 -19.07 -20.92 4.83
CA LEU A 219 -17.91 -20.16 4.34
C LEU A 219 -17.82 -20.14 2.81
N ARG A 220 -18.03 -21.28 2.14
CA ARG A 220 -18.00 -21.37 0.68
C ARG A 220 -19.18 -20.62 0.05
N GLU A 221 -20.35 -20.69 0.66
CA GLU A 221 -21.52 -19.93 0.22
C GLU A 221 -21.25 -18.43 0.35
N HIS A 222 -20.68 -17.97 1.47
CA HIS A 222 -20.31 -16.57 1.72
C HIS A 222 -19.31 -16.04 0.69
N GLU A 223 -18.29 -16.84 0.35
CA GLU A 223 -17.35 -16.52 -0.71
C GLU A 223 -18.04 -16.42 -2.07
N SER A 224 -18.86 -17.41 -2.43
CA SER A 224 -19.49 -17.47 -3.76
C SER A 224 -20.48 -16.33 -4.01
N LYS A 225 -21.15 -15.85 -2.97
CA LYS A 225 -22.03 -14.67 -3.00
C LYS A 225 -21.26 -13.34 -3.03
N GLY A 226 -19.93 -13.35 -2.88
CA GLY A 226 -19.12 -12.14 -2.88
C GLY A 226 -19.41 -11.20 -1.71
N LEU A 227 -19.85 -11.76 -0.57
CA LEU A 227 -20.21 -10.98 0.61
C LEU A 227 -18.98 -10.32 1.27
N PRO A 228 -19.16 -9.28 2.10
CA PRO A 228 -18.05 -8.65 2.83
C PRO A 228 -17.18 -9.67 3.55
N GLY A 229 -15.86 -9.56 3.38
CA GLY A 229 -14.90 -10.51 3.94
C GLY A 229 -14.80 -11.86 3.20
N GLY A 230 -15.60 -12.13 2.16
CA GLY A 230 -15.56 -13.40 1.42
C GLY A 230 -14.19 -13.76 0.85
N HIS A 231 -13.37 -12.77 0.49
CA HIS A 231 -11.97 -12.99 0.06
C HIS A 231 -11.09 -13.66 1.14
N LEU A 232 -11.45 -13.55 2.42
CA LEU A 232 -10.76 -14.18 3.55
C LEU A 232 -11.01 -15.69 3.61
N VAL A 233 -12.08 -16.20 2.99
CA VAL A 233 -12.39 -17.64 2.98
C VAL A 233 -11.25 -18.42 2.35
N ARG A 234 -10.72 -17.97 1.21
CA ARG A 234 -9.53 -18.57 0.59
C ARG A 234 -8.35 -18.62 1.53
N THR A 235 -8.16 -17.56 2.32
CA THR A 235 -7.11 -17.50 3.33
C THR A 235 -7.32 -18.51 4.44
N ILE A 236 -8.56 -18.72 4.90
CA ILE A 236 -8.89 -19.64 5.99
C ILE A 236 -8.76 -21.10 5.54
N LEU A 237 -9.15 -21.42 4.30
CA LEU A 237 -9.19 -22.77 3.76
C LEU A 237 -7.84 -23.28 3.24
N GLN A 238 -6.89 -22.39 2.97
CA GLN A 238 -5.55 -22.81 2.51
C GLN A 238 -4.75 -23.47 3.64
N ASN A 239 -3.97 -24.49 3.32
CA ASN A 239 -2.98 -25.04 4.25
C ASN A 239 -1.65 -24.25 4.23
N ARG A 240 -0.76 -24.53 5.20
CA ARG A 240 0.53 -23.85 5.33
C ARG A 240 1.40 -23.94 4.07
N ARG A 241 1.40 -25.08 3.38
CA ARG A 241 2.19 -25.28 2.15
C ARG A 241 1.65 -24.41 1.02
N GLN A 242 0.33 -24.32 0.87
CA GLN A 242 -0.32 -23.45 -0.12
C GLN A 242 -0.05 -21.98 0.17
N TYR A 243 -0.16 -21.55 1.43
CA TYR A 243 0.15 -20.19 1.85
C TYR A 243 1.60 -19.79 1.56
N ASN A 244 2.57 -20.66 1.91
CA ASN A 244 3.97 -20.38 1.63
C ASN A 244 4.28 -20.35 0.11
N ALA A 245 3.44 -20.97 -0.70
CA ALA A 245 3.59 -21.04 -2.15
C ALA A 245 2.81 -19.95 -2.92
N THR A 246 2.15 -19.00 -2.24
CA THR A 246 1.27 -17.99 -2.84
C THR A 246 1.89 -17.28 -4.06
N TYR A 247 3.20 -17.01 -4.03
CA TYR A 247 3.89 -16.28 -5.10
C TYR A 247 4.87 -17.14 -5.92
N ASN A 248 4.81 -18.47 -5.85
CA ASN A 248 5.75 -19.33 -6.59
C ASN A 248 5.62 -19.22 -8.12
N ASN A 249 4.45 -18.81 -8.61
CA ASN A 249 4.17 -18.61 -10.03
C ASN A 249 4.32 -17.15 -10.45
N GLU A 250 4.88 -16.30 -9.60
CA GLU A 250 5.04 -14.87 -9.85
C GLU A 250 6.52 -14.49 -9.79
N VAL A 251 6.89 -13.42 -10.50
CA VAL A 251 8.22 -12.83 -10.33
C VAL A 251 8.37 -12.30 -8.91
N GLN A 252 9.52 -12.48 -8.31
CA GLN A 252 9.81 -12.00 -6.96
C GLN A 252 11.01 -11.07 -6.99
N LEU A 253 10.92 -9.99 -6.23
CA LEU A 253 11.92 -8.95 -6.10
C LEU A 253 12.42 -8.92 -4.66
N TYR A 254 13.72 -9.04 -4.46
CA TYR A 254 14.35 -8.75 -3.18
C TYR A 254 14.77 -7.28 -3.14
N PHE A 255 14.38 -6.59 -2.06
CA PHE A 255 14.78 -5.21 -1.83
C PHE A 255 14.83 -4.88 -0.33
N ARG A 256 15.98 -4.35 0.11
CA ARG A 256 16.20 -3.79 1.46
C ARG A 256 16.94 -2.45 1.43
N GLY A 257 16.66 -1.63 0.42
CA GLY A 257 17.22 -0.29 0.29
C GLY A 257 18.53 -0.19 -0.52
N ASN A 258 19.15 -1.31 -0.91
CA ASN A 258 20.35 -1.33 -1.76
C ASN A 258 20.25 -2.46 -2.80
N GLY A 259 20.37 -2.10 -4.08
CA GLY A 259 20.32 -3.06 -5.19
C GLY A 259 19.01 -3.83 -5.26
N ILE A 260 18.79 -4.52 -6.37
CA ILE A 260 17.59 -5.31 -6.60
C ILE A 260 18.00 -6.66 -7.16
N LEU A 261 17.45 -7.71 -6.54
CA LEU A 261 17.55 -9.06 -7.08
C LEU A 261 16.17 -9.51 -7.54
N LEU A 262 16.13 -10.18 -8.68
CA LEU A 262 14.92 -10.75 -9.24
C LEU A 262 15.01 -12.26 -9.28
N ARG A 263 13.91 -12.92 -8.99
CA ARG A 263 13.74 -14.35 -9.16
C ARG A 263 12.50 -14.59 -10.00
N ARG A 264 12.65 -15.33 -11.09
CA ARG A 264 11.54 -15.68 -11.97
C ARG A 264 10.63 -16.73 -11.34
N PRO A 265 9.39 -16.85 -11.82
CA PRO A 265 8.48 -17.91 -11.39
C PRO A 265 9.14 -19.29 -11.43
N ARG A 266 9.06 -20.03 -10.32
CA ARG A 266 9.58 -21.40 -10.16
C ARG A 266 11.09 -21.59 -10.34
N GLU A 267 11.85 -20.52 -10.54
CA GLU A 267 13.30 -20.58 -10.62
C GLU A 267 13.92 -20.42 -9.21
N LYS A 268 15.10 -21.00 -9.01
CA LYS A 268 15.89 -20.82 -7.78
C LYS A 268 16.95 -19.74 -7.91
N GLU A 269 17.37 -19.48 -9.14
CA GLU A 269 18.39 -18.50 -9.46
C GLU A 269 17.88 -17.08 -9.21
N VAL A 270 18.82 -16.20 -8.86
CA VAL A 270 18.56 -14.79 -8.62
C VAL A 270 19.41 -13.97 -9.59
N HIS A 271 18.82 -12.93 -10.15
CA HIS A 271 19.44 -12.06 -11.14
C HIS A 271 19.55 -10.66 -10.56
N ILE A 272 20.70 -10.01 -10.74
CA ILE A 272 20.86 -8.61 -10.37
C ILE A 272 20.11 -7.78 -11.42
N TRP A 273 19.23 -6.88 -10.96
CA TRP A 273 18.56 -5.96 -11.87
C TRP A 273 19.54 -4.88 -12.35
N ASP A 274 19.51 -4.61 -13.65
CA ASP A 274 20.23 -3.53 -14.31
C ASP A 274 19.28 -2.87 -15.32
N SER A 275 18.81 -1.67 -14.98
CA SER A 275 17.87 -0.91 -15.79
C SER A 275 18.43 -0.56 -17.17
N GLN A 276 19.72 -0.25 -17.27
CA GLN A 276 20.34 0.15 -18.53
C GLN A 276 20.34 -1.04 -19.50
N ARG A 277 20.79 -2.21 -19.04
CA ARG A 277 20.76 -3.43 -19.86
C ARG A 277 19.35 -3.84 -20.27
N TYR A 278 18.37 -3.65 -19.39
CA TYR A 278 16.98 -3.90 -19.72
C TYR A 278 16.49 -2.98 -20.85
N LEU A 279 16.81 -1.68 -20.77
CA LEU A 279 16.45 -0.70 -21.81
C LEU A 279 17.20 -0.92 -23.12
N GLU A 280 18.46 -1.36 -23.10
CA GLU A 280 19.22 -1.72 -24.31
C GLU A 280 18.55 -2.87 -25.07
N ARG A 281 17.96 -3.83 -24.36
CA ARG A 281 17.22 -4.97 -24.97
C ARG A 281 15.77 -4.62 -25.30
N HIS A 282 15.17 -3.69 -24.56
CA HIS A 282 13.76 -3.33 -24.64
C HIS A 282 13.55 -1.81 -24.72
N PRO A 283 14.03 -1.15 -25.80
CA PRO A 283 14.00 0.30 -25.93
C PRO A 283 12.58 0.87 -26.01
N ASP A 284 11.59 0.05 -26.39
CA ASP A 284 10.15 0.39 -26.38
C ASP A 284 9.62 0.78 -25.00
N THR A 285 10.31 0.36 -23.93
CA THR A 285 9.88 0.57 -22.55
C THR A 285 10.35 1.89 -21.95
N ALA A 286 11.23 2.62 -22.64
CA ALA A 286 11.84 3.85 -22.15
C ALA A 286 10.83 4.97 -21.85
N SER A 287 9.68 4.98 -22.52
CA SER A 287 8.62 5.97 -22.31
C SER A 287 7.64 5.60 -21.19
N TYR A 288 7.76 4.42 -20.58
CA TYR A 288 6.86 4.01 -19.50
C TYR A 288 7.15 4.83 -18.23
N VAL A 289 6.20 5.68 -17.83
CA VAL A 289 6.39 6.72 -16.79
C VAL A 289 6.99 6.19 -15.48
N PRO A 290 6.52 5.05 -14.91
CA PRO A 290 7.12 4.44 -13.72
C PRO A 290 8.51 3.84 -13.90
N GLY A 291 9.07 3.77 -15.11
CA GLY A 291 10.42 3.28 -15.37
C GLY A 291 10.52 1.77 -15.67
N PRO A 292 11.72 1.31 -16.07
CA PRO A 292 11.95 -0.02 -16.64
C PRO A 292 11.67 -1.15 -15.67
N LEU A 293 11.97 -1.00 -14.38
CA LEU A 293 11.69 -2.02 -13.38
C LEU A 293 10.18 -2.22 -13.21
N SER A 294 9.43 -1.13 -13.05
CA SER A 294 7.98 -1.19 -12.94
C SER A 294 7.37 -1.79 -14.21
N HIS A 295 7.90 -1.44 -15.38
CA HIS A 295 7.51 -2.04 -16.65
C HIS A 295 7.72 -3.55 -16.64
N TYR A 296 8.92 -4.02 -16.27
CA TYR A 296 9.22 -5.44 -16.21
C TYR A 296 8.31 -6.18 -15.23
N LEU A 297 8.12 -5.64 -14.02
CA LEU A 297 7.25 -6.26 -13.02
C LEU A 297 5.78 -6.28 -13.48
N THR A 298 5.31 -5.27 -14.20
CA THR A 298 3.91 -5.16 -14.63
C THR A 298 3.64 -5.98 -15.89
N TYR A 299 4.48 -5.85 -16.91
CA TYR A 299 4.26 -6.39 -18.26
C TYR A 299 5.36 -7.36 -18.67
N GLY A 300 6.63 -6.99 -18.47
CA GLY A 300 7.75 -7.75 -19.01
C GLY A 300 7.84 -9.20 -18.52
N ALA A 301 7.71 -9.45 -17.22
CA ALA A 301 7.73 -10.80 -16.68
C ALA A 301 6.55 -11.67 -17.17
N PRO A 302 5.29 -11.18 -17.17
CA PRO A 302 4.17 -11.87 -17.82
C PRO A 302 4.37 -12.13 -19.32
N GLU A 303 5.00 -11.22 -20.04
CA GLU A 303 5.32 -11.35 -21.47
C GLU A 303 6.52 -12.27 -21.74
N GLY A 304 7.22 -12.74 -20.71
CA GLY A 304 8.42 -13.56 -20.86
C GLY A 304 9.67 -12.79 -21.32
N ARG A 305 9.71 -11.46 -21.15
CA ARG A 305 10.87 -10.63 -21.49
C ARG A 305 12.11 -11.08 -20.70
N GLU A 306 13.27 -10.99 -21.35
CA GLU A 306 14.54 -11.40 -20.77
C GLU A 306 14.95 -10.50 -19.59
N LEU A 307 15.54 -11.10 -18.55
CA LEU A 307 16.16 -10.35 -17.46
C LEU A 307 17.52 -9.82 -17.92
N PRO A 308 17.93 -8.62 -17.49
CA PRO A 308 19.23 -8.04 -17.81
C PRO A 308 20.42 -8.96 -17.46
#